data_AF-A0AAQ1RBL2-F1
#
_entry.id   AF-A0AAQ1RBL2-F1
#
_cell.length_a   1.000
_cell.length_b   1.000
_cell.length_c   1.000
_cell.angle_alpha   90.00
_cell.angle_beta   90.00
_cell.angle_gamma   90.00
#
_symmetry.space_group_name_H-M   'P 1'
#
loop_
_entity.id
_entity.type
_entity.pdbx_description
1 polymer ?
#
loop_
_entity_poly.entity_id
_entity_poly.type
_entity_poly.pdbx_seq_one_letter_code
_entity_poly.pdbx_strand_id
1 'polypeptide(L)'
;MDDRKNAERDQATLRLIVATCAIIYVSLVGFLPGLDVAKYQPIILYYVAFLVVSLILRQHIITYPGVFPVRRVFGMVHDYTAISVGLVVGGEATLPIFSVMVWVTLGNGMRFGSRYLAIAASLALLAILIIYQLTPYWQAQPFVVLMLIAVTILVPGYAHILLVRARQASEQATVANREKERFLAQASHDLRQPIHSIGMFTACLRASPLGEYERQLVDNIDRSLHNLSQLFRSILDIYTLDSGKVSAKSDVVNLGDMLNEIVQQNTAAARWAGVELRVRPCRRWVRVDATLLATMVQNILSNALKYAPEHPVLIGVRRRNGGLSISVHDQGRGIAAEHLPKVCDEFYRIRHVRDKDVEGVGLGLSIVKRLSQILEVQITIDSRVNRGTTVTIHGLEEVSAPVQPVRRKPLGDSLLKGVRICLVEDDRNVLMATAALLERWGCEVQTALSAEGLTTNCDIIVADYDLGTTANGLDCIESIRAARGWDVPALIVTGREMDVVLESLHGAEVSVLSKPLRPSELRLNLLSVRERRVNVP
;
A
#
# COMPACT_ATOMS: atom_id res chain seq x y z
N MET A 1 12.10 -11.60 5.80
CA MET A 1 13.13 -12.66 5.80
C MET A 1 14.33 -12.31 6.70
N ASP A 2 14.46 -11.06 7.16
CA ASP A 2 15.54 -10.60 8.04
C ASP A 2 15.41 -11.00 9.52
N ASP A 3 14.20 -11.18 10.06
CA ASP A 3 14.01 -11.50 11.49
C ASP A 3 14.70 -12.79 11.95
N ARG A 4 14.77 -13.81 11.10
CA ARG A 4 15.40 -15.09 11.46
C ARG A 4 16.93 -15.01 11.51
N LYS A 5 17.55 -14.05 10.80
CA LYS A 5 19.00 -13.82 10.83
C LYS A 5 19.43 -13.17 12.15
N ASN A 6 18.58 -12.30 12.72
CA ASN A 6 18.85 -11.65 14.00
C ASN A 6 18.70 -12.61 15.18
N ALA A 7 17.74 -13.55 15.12
CA ALA A 7 17.44 -14.44 16.25
C ALA A 7 18.62 -15.27 16.79
N GLU A 8 19.54 -15.74 15.94
CA GLU A 8 20.70 -16.53 16.39
C GLU A 8 21.79 -15.66 17.02
N ARG A 9 21.97 -14.44 16.50
CA ARG A 9 22.86 -13.42 17.08
C ARG A 9 22.35 -12.93 18.42
N ASP A 10 21.03 -12.76 18.55
CA ASP A 10 20.38 -12.36 19.80
C ASP A 10 20.56 -13.45 20.86
N GLN A 11 20.37 -14.73 20.51
CA GLN A 11 20.63 -15.85 21.42
C GLN A 11 22.10 -15.88 21.86
N ALA A 12 23.04 -15.68 20.95
CA ALA A 12 24.47 -15.67 21.29
C ALA A 12 24.86 -14.50 22.20
N THR A 13 24.21 -13.34 22.03
CA THR A 13 24.43 -12.17 22.89
C THR A 13 23.83 -12.38 24.27
N LEU A 14 22.61 -12.92 24.36
CA LEU A 14 21.98 -13.27 25.62
C LEU A 14 22.77 -14.31 26.40
N ARG A 15 23.35 -15.31 25.73
CA ARG A 15 24.22 -16.32 26.37
C ARG A 15 25.36 -15.67 27.15
N LEU A 16 26.02 -14.66 26.59
CA LEU A 16 27.12 -13.95 27.25
C LEU A 16 26.63 -13.17 28.47
N ILE A 17 25.49 -12.49 28.36
CA ILE A 17 24.89 -11.73 29.46
C ILE A 17 24.55 -12.67 30.62
N VAL A 18 23.84 -13.76 30.32
CA VAL A 18 23.37 -14.73 31.31
C VAL A 18 24.54 -15.43 32.02
N ALA A 19 25.56 -15.85 31.28
CA ALA A 19 26.74 -16.47 31.88
C ALA A 19 27.53 -15.48 32.75
N THR A 20 27.62 -14.21 32.35
CA THR A 20 28.24 -13.17 33.19
C THR A 20 27.47 -12.99 34.49
N CYS A 21 26.13 -12.90 34.44
CA CYS A 21 25.28 -12.85 35.63
C CYS A 21 25.45 -14.10 36.51
N ALA A 22 25.55 -15.29 35.90
CA ALA A 22 25.75 -16.54 36.63
C ALA A 22 27.11 -16.59 37.34
N ILE A 23 28.18 -16.09 36.72
CA ILE A 23 29.50 -15.97 37.35
C ILE A 23 29.44 -15.04 38.56
N ILE A 24 28.82 -13.87 38.40
CA ILE A 24 28.65 -12.89 39.49
C ILE A 24 27.86 -13.54 40.64
N TYR A 25 26.74 -14.19 40.33
CA TYR A 25 25.92 -14.89 41.31
C TYR A 25 26.71 -15.94 42.09
N VAL A 26 27.37 -16.87 41.40
CA VAL A 26 28.15 -17.95 42.05
C VAL A 26 29.30 -17.39 42.87
N SER A 27 29.94 -16.31 42.40
CA SER A 27 31.01 -15.64 43.14
C SER A 27 30.48 -15.05 44.45
N LEU A 28 29.32 -14.38 44.42
CA LEU A 28 28.70 -13.82 45.62
C LEU A 28 28.23 -14.89 46.61
N VAL A 29 27.72 -16.02 46.12
CA VAL A 29 27.31 -17.15 46.95
C VAL A 29 28.48 -17.70 47.78
N GLY A 30 29.68 -17.74 47.21
CA GLY A 30 30.88 -18.19 47.93
C GLY A 30 31.24 -17.33 49.15
N PHE A 31 30.79 -16.08 49.21
CA PHE A 31 31.05 -15.17 50.34
C PHE A 31 29.96 -15.20 51.43
N LEU A 32 28.91 -16.02 51.28
CA LEU A 32 27.85 -16.11 52.27
C LEU A 32 28.33 -16.85 53.54
N PRO A 33 27.84 -16.47 54.73
CA PRO A 33 28.22 -17.13 55.99
C PRO A 33 27.91 -18.63 55.96
N GLY A 34 28.92 -19.46 56.24
CA GLY A 34 28.79 -20.92 56.24
C GLY A 34 29.04 -21.62 54.90
N LEU A 35 29.39 -20.87 53.84
CA LEU A 35 29.83 -21.42 52.55
C LEU A 35 31.31 -21.11 52.31
N ASP A 36 32.02 -22.06 51.69
CA ASP A 36 33.44 -21.91 51.35
C ASP A 36 33.60 -21.58 49.86
N VAL A 37 34.28 -20.47 49.56
CA VAL A 37 34.62 -20.03 48.20
C VAL A 37 35.33 -21.13 47.41
N ALA A 38 36.18 -21.94 48.06
CA ALA A 38 36.94 -23.00 47.42
C ALA A 38 36.03 -24.06 46.76
N LYS A 39 34.83 -24.28 47.31
CA LYS A 39 33.84 -25.22 46.76
C LYS A 39 33.27 -24.76 45.42
N TYR A 40 33.17 -23.44 45.21
CA TYR A 40 32.53 -22.85 44.02
C TYR A 40 33.54 -22.43 42.93
N GLN A 41 34.84 -22.40 43.26
CA GLN A 41 35.91 -22.06 42.33
C GLN A 41 35.90 -22.90 41.02
N PRO A 42 35.63 -24.22 41.03
CA PRO A 42 35.54 -25.01 39.80
C PRO A 42 34.39 -24.55 38.87
N ILE A 43 33.27 -24.10 39.43
CA ILE A 43 32.12 -23.60 38.67
C ILE A 43 32.48 -22.30 37.96
N ILE A 44 33.13 -21.38 38.69
CA ILE A 44 33.57 -20.09 38.15
C ILE A 44 34.55 -20.32 37.00
N LEU A 45 35.55 -21.19 37.19
CA LEU A 45 36.53 -21.52 36.15
C LEU A 45 35.85 -22.10 34.90
N TYR A 46 34.90 -23.01 35.08
CA TYR A 46 34.14 -23.58 33.97
C TYR A 46 33.29 -22.50 33.26
N TYR A 47 32.64 -21.59 33.98
CA TYR A 47 31.85 -20.51 33.37
C TYR A 47 32.71 -19.49 32.63
N VAL A 48 33.93 -19.23 33.08
CA VAL A 48 34.90 -18.43 32.32
C VAL A 48 35.27 -19.13 31.00
N ALA A 49 35.55 -20.44 31.04
CA ALA A 49 35.80 -21.22 29.82
C ALA A 49 34.57 -21.24 28.89
N PHE A 50 33.37 -21.37 29.45
CA PHE A 50 32.11 -21.29 28.73
C PHE A 50 31.93 -19.95 28.01
N LEU A 51 32.32 -18.83 28.64
CA LEU A 51 32.28 -17.50 28.02
C LEU A 51 33.22 -17.41 26.82
N VAL A 52 34.44 -17.96 26.92
CA VAL A 52 35.40 -17.99 25.80
C VAL A 52 34.82 -18.73 24.60
N VAL A 53 34.27 -19.93 24.82
CA VAL A 53 33.61 -20.70 23.75
C VAL A 53 32.40 -19.95 23.20
N SER A 54 31.62 -19.28 24.05
CA SER A 54 30.45 -18.49 23.64
C SER A 54 30.83 -17.27 22.80
N LEU A 55 31.97 -16.63 23.09
CA LEU A 55 32.52 -15.53 22.29
C LEU A 55 32.97 -16.02 20.91
N ILE A 56 33.68 -17.15 20.85
CA ILE A 56 34.08 -17.77 19.58
C ILE A 56 32.85 -18.13 18.75
N LEU A 57 31.84 -18.75 19.36
CA LEU A 57 30.60 -19.11 18.68
C LEU A 57 29.85 -17.87 18.17
N ARG A 58 29.78 -16.80 18.97
CA ARG A 58 29.19 -15.52 18.56
C ARG A 58 29.94 -14.89 17.40
N GLN A 59 31.27 -14.88 17.45
CA GLN A 59 32.09 -14.36 16.35
C GLN A 59 31.83 -15.16 15.08
N HIS A 60 31.77 -16.48 15.18
CA HIS A 60 31.45 -17.36 14.05
C HIS A 60 30.04 -17.09 13.47
N ILE A 61 29.04 -16.78 14.30
CA ILE A 61 27.69 -16.39 13.83
C ILE A 61 27.72 -15.07 13.06
N ILE A 62 28.53 -14.10 13.50
CA ILE A 62 28.67 -12.79 12.85
C ILE A 62 29.41 -12.94 11.52
N THR A 63 30.50 -13.72 11.49
CA THR A 63 31.32 -13.95 10.29
C THR A 63 30.57 -14.78 9.24
N TYR A 64 29.79 -15.78 9.66
CA TYR A 64 29.04 -16.66 8.77
C TYR A 64 27.53 -16.58 9.03
N PRO A 65 26.85 -15.52 8.54
CA PRO A 65 25.41 -15.36 8.70
C PRO A 65 24.66 -16.41 7.88
N GLY A 66 23.63 -17.01 8.48
CA GLY A 66 22.84 -18.08 7.86
C GLY A 66 22.15 -18.96 8.88
N VAL A 67 21.30 -19.88 8.41
CA VAL A 67 20.60 -20.85 9.27
C VAL A 67 21.38 -22.16 9.30
N PHE A 68 22.09 -22.42 10.39
CA PHE A 68 22.90 -23.63 10.56
C PHE A 68 22.36 -24.47 11.72
N PRO A 69 21.61 -25.58 11.46
CA PRO A 69 21.01 -26.40 12.51
C PRO A 69 22.04 -26.98 13.49
N VAL A 70 23.18 -27.46 12.98
CA VAL A 70 24.27 -28.03 13.80
C VAL A 70 24.81 -27.00 14.79
N ARG A 71 25.00 -25.76 14.34
CA ARG A 71 25.48 -24.65 15.18
C ARG A 71 24.50 -24.33 16.31
N ARG A 72 23.20 -24.37 16.04
CA ARG A 72 22.16 -24.14 17.04
C ARG A 72 22.12 -25.26 18.09
N VAL A 73 22.16 -26.51 17.65
CA VAL A 73 22.20 -27.67 18.55
C VAL A 73 23.47 -27.66 19.39
N PHE A 74 24.63 -27.35 18.79
CA PHE A 74 25.88 -27.16 19.54
C PHE A 74 25.73 -26.09 20.63
N GLY A 75 25.16 -24.93 20.28
CA GLY A 75 24.88 -23.87 21.25
C GLY A 75 23.96 -24.32 22.39
N MET A 76 22.92 -25.12 22.09
CA MET A 76 22.03 -25.69 23.11
C MET A 76 22.77 -26.65 24.05
N VAL A 77 23.55 -27.58 23.49
CA VAL A 77 24.33 -28.54 24.28
C VAL A 77 25.32 -27.82 25.18
N HIS A 78 25.99 -26.79 24.64
CA HIS A 78 26.88 -25.91 25.39
C HIS A 78 26.17 -25.27 26.59
N ASP A 79 24.98 -24.70 26.37
CA ASP A 79 24.15 -24.07 27.40
C ASP A 79 23.74 -25.06 28.51
N TYR A 80 23.18 -26.21 28.13
CA TYR A 80 22.71 -27.21 29.11
C TYR A 80 23.86 -27.86 29.88
N THR A 81 25.02 -28.05 29.25
CA THR A 81 26.21 -28.58 29.94
C THR A 81 26.68 -27.62 31.03
N ALA A 82 26.73 -26.31 30.76
CA ALA A 82 27.11 -25.33 31.77
C ALA A 82 26.13 -25.26 32.94
N ILE A 83 24.83 -25.30 32.66
CA ILE A 83 23.81 -25.34 33.70
C ILE A 83 23.98 -26.60 34.55
N SER A 84 24.27 -27.75 33.92
CA SER A 84 24.47 -29.03 34.60
C SER A 84 25.69 -28.99 35.53
N VAL A 85 26.82 -28.47 35.05
CA VAL A 85 28.04 -28.30 35.88
C VAL A 85 27.77 -27.44 37.10
N GLY A 86 27.03 -26.33 36.93
CA GLY A 86 26.64 -25.46 38.04
C GLY A 86 25.84 -26.20 39.11
N LEU A 87 24.83 -26.97 38.70
CA LEU A 87 23.92 -27.68 39.60
C LEU A 87 24.51 -28.94 40.24
N VAL A 88 25.45 -29.62 39.57
CA VAL A 88 26.16 -30.79 40.11
C VAL A 88 27.15 -30.36 41.20
N VAL A 89 27.96 -29.32 40.93
CA VAL A 89 29.02 -28.90 41.86
C VAL A 89 28.48 -28.00 42.98
N GLY A 90 27.52 -27.13 42.66
CA GLY A 90 27.05 -26.09 43.57
C GLY A 90 25.96 -26.51 44.56
N GLY A 91 25.27 -27.63 44.30
CA GLY A 91 24.20 -28.15 45.16
C GLY A 91 23.04 -27.16 45.33
N GLU A 92 22.50 -27.09 46.55
CA GLU A 92 21.34 -26.24 46.88
C GLU A 92 21.55 -24.76 46.55
N ALA A 93 22.72 -24.22 46.88
CA ALA A 93 23.02 -22.79 46.71
C ALA A 93 23.00 -22.34 45.24
N THR A 94 23.08 -23.28 44.30
CA THR A 94 22.98 -23.03 42.85
C THR A 94 21.60 -23.30 42.26
N LEU A 95 20.60 -23.67 43.06
CA LEU A 95 19.24 -23.93 42.57
C LEU A 95 18.66 -22.78 41.71
N PRO A 96 18.91 -21.48 41.99
CA PRO A 96 18.46 -20.41 41.11
C PRO A 96 18.97 -20.50 39.66
N ILE A 97 20.08 -21.20 39.39
CA ILE A 97 20.57 -21.46 38.02
C ILE A 97 19.57 -22.29 37.22
N PHE A 98 18.69 -23.09 37.85
CA PHE A 98 17.61 -23.79 37.15
C PHE A 98 16.65 -22.83 36.41
N SER A 99 16.44 -21.61 36.92
CA SER A 99 15.64 -20.61 36.20
C SER A 99 16.21 -20.30 34.80
N VAL A 100 17.54 -20.34 34.67
CA VAL A 100 18.23 -20.19 33.38
C VAL A 100 17.94 -21.38 32.47
N MET A 101 17.84 -22.60 33.01
CA MET A 101 17.46 -23.79 32.24
C MET A 101 16.10 -23.61 31.57
N VAL A 102 15.08 -23.26 32.34
CA VAL A 102 13.71 -23.04 31.83
C VAL A 102 13.70 -21.91 30.80
N TRP A 103 14.42 -20.82 31.07
CA TRP A 103 14.49 -19.69 30.14
C TRP A 103 15.20 -20.06 28.83
N VAL A 104 16.31 -20.81 28.89
CA VAL A 104 17.01 -21.33 27.71
C VAL A 104 16.10 -22.25 26.91
N THR A 105 15.34 -23.14 27.58
CA THR A 105 14.37 -24.02 26.92
C THR A 105 13.32 -23.21 26.16
N LEU A 106 12.68 -22.26 26.84
CA LEU A 106 11.63 -21.42 26.26
C LEU A 106 12.16 -20.52 25.14
N GLY A 107 13.32 -19.90 25.36
CA GLY A 107 13.96 -18.98 24.42
C GLY A 107 14.29 -19.65 23.09
N ASN A 108 14.77 -20.90 23.13
CA ASN A 108 15.01 -21.67 21.92
C ASN A 108 13.72 -21.99 21.16
N GLY A 109 12.64 -22.30 21.87
CA GLY A 109 11.33 -22.53 21.25
C GLY A 109 10.72 -21.30 20.60
N MET A 110 10.77 -20.16 21.28
CA MET A 110 10.25 -18.89 20.77
C MET A 110 11.05 -18.39 19.56
N ARG A 111 12.38 -18.51 19.57
CA ARG A 111 13.25 -17.99 18.51
C ARG A 111 13.33 -18.90 17.29
N PHE A 112 13.40 -20.21 17.50
CA PHE A 112 13.67 -21.17 16.43
C PHE A 112 12.47 -22.08 16.10
N GLY A 113 11.41 -22.01 16.89
CA GLY A 113 10.14 -22.70 16.66
C GLY A 113 9.99 -24.00 17.46
N SER A 114 8.82 -24.62 17.30
CA SER A 114 8.40 -25.77 18.11
C SER A 114 9.34 -26.97 18.08
N ARG A 115 10.04 -27.23 16.96
CA ARG A 115 10.99 -28.35 16.89
C ARG A 115 12.17 -28.14 17.83
N TYR A 116 12.67 -26.92 17.89
CA TYR A 116 13.76 -26.55 18.80
C TYR A 116 13.29 -26.45 20.25
N LEU A 117 12.02 -26.11 20.51
CA LEU A 117 11.42 -26.24 21.85
C LEU A 117 11.45 -27.68 22.34
N ALA A 118 11.05 -28.63 21.50
CA ALA A 118 11.06 -30.05 21.83
C ALA A 118 12.48 -30.58 22.08
N ILE A 119 13.44 -30.25 21.19
CA ILE A 119 14.85 -30.61 21.38
C ILE A 119 15.39 -30.04 22.70
N ALA A 120 15.12 -28.75 22.96
CA ALA A 120 15.58 -28.08 24.16
C ALA A 120 14.95 -28.67 25.44
N ALA A 121 13.67 -29.05 25.42
CA ALA A 121 13.02 -29.71 26.55
C ALA A 121 13.61 -31.11 26.80
N SER A 122 13.88 -31.88 25.75
CA SER A 122 14.54 -33.19 25.87
C SER A 122 15.96 -33.06 26.45
N LEU A 123 16.74 -32.08 26.00
CA LEU A 123 18.07 -31.80 26.54
C LEU A 123 18.00 -31.36 28.01
N ALA A 124 17.01 -30.56 28.39
CA ALA A 124 16.81 -30.14 29.78
C ALA A 124 16.46 -31.34 30.68
N LEU A 125 15.57 -32.25 30.23
CA LEU A 125 15.24 -33.47 30.97
C LEU A 125 16.43 -34.40 31.11
N LEU A 126 17.22 -34.56 30.04
CA LEU A 126 18.47 -35.33 30.09
C LEU A 126 19.47 -34.72 31.07
N ALA A 127 19.61 -33.39 31.08
CA ALA A 127 20.47 -32.68 32.02
C ALA A 127 20.01 -32.92 33.48
N ILE A 128 18.71 -32.84 33.76
CA ILE A 128 18.16 -33.14 35.10
C ILE A 128 18.47 -34.59 35.51
N LEU A 129 18.31 -35.55 34.59
CA LEU A 129 18.65 -36.95 34.85
C LEU A 129 20.14 -37.12 35.21
N ILE A 130 21.04 -36.46 34.46
CA ILE A 130 22.49 -36.49 34.74
C ILE A 130 22.78 -35.87 36.11
N ILE A 131 22.19 -34.71 36.42
CA ILE A 131 22.36 -34.02 37.70
C ILE A 131 21.92 -34.92 38.88
N TYR A 132 20.79 -35.61 38.73
CA TYR A 132 20.27 -36.56 39.71
C TYR A 132 21.21 -37.76 39.94
N GLN A 133 21.75 -38.34 38.87
CA GLN A 133 22.65 -39.50 38.96
C GLN A 133 23.99 -39.15 39.60
N LEU A 134 24.53 -37.97 39.33
CA LEU A 134 25.86 -37.57 39.78
C LEU A 134 25.92 -36.98 41.19
N THR A 135 24.77 -36.64 41.79
CA THR A 135 24.76 -35.87 43.04
C THR A 135 23.89 -36.54 44.11
N PRO A 136 24.49 -37.07 45.19
CA PRO A 136 23.74 -37.69 46.29
C PRO A 136 22.72 -36.74 46.95
N TYR A 137 23.03 -35.44 46.97
CA TYR A 137 22.13 -34.41 47.49
C TYR A 137 20.77 -34.40 46.77
N TRP A 138 20.75 -34.44 45.44
CA TRP A 138 19.52 -34.43 44.65
C TRP A 138 18.73 -35.73 44.80
N GLN A 139 19.42 -36.86 45.02
CA GLN A 139 18.79 -38.15 45.32
C GLN A 139 18.06 -38.14 46.66
N ALA A 140 18.59 -37.40 47.65
CA ALA A 140 17.94 -37.22 48.95
C ALA A 140 16.72 -36.27 48.91
N GLN A 141 16.51 -35.53 47.82
CA GLN A 141 15.45 -34.52 47.67
C GLN A 141 14.50 -34.85 46.49
N PRO A 142 13.79 -35.99 46.52
CA PRO A 142 13.02 -36.48 45.38
C PRO A 142 11.90 -35.52 44.93
N PHE A 143 11.28 -34.80 45.87
CA PHE A 143 10.21 -33.85 45.54
C PHE A 143 10.72 -32.60 44.81
N VAL A 144 11.94 -32.15 45.09
CA VAL A 144 12.54 -31.03 44.35
C VAL A 144 12.82 -31.46 42.92
N VAL A 145 13.42 -32.63 42.71
CA VAL A 145 13.70 -33.17 41.37
C VAL A 145 12.39 -33.38 40.59
N LEU A 146 11.35 -33.90 41.24
CA LEU A 146 10.02 -34.03 40.64
C LEU A 146 9.45 -32.67 40.20
N MET A 147 9.62 -31.63 41.02
CA MET A 147 9.22 -30.26 40.67
C MET A 147 10.00 -29.74 39.45
N LEU A 148 11.33 -29.95 39.40
CA LEU A 148 12.15 -29.54 38.25
C LEU A 148 11.71 -30.24 36.96
N ILE A 149 11.44 -31.55 37.01
CA ILE A 149 10.92 -32.32 35.88
C ILE A 149 9.55 -31.78 35.47
N ALA A 150 8.63 -31.58 36.42
CA ALA A 150 7.30 -31.06 36.16
C ALA A 150 7.35 -29.69 35.49
N VAL A 151 8.16 -28.75 35.99
CA VAL A 151 8.34 -27.42 35.38
C VAL A 151 8.94 -27.53 33.97
N THR A 152 9.91 -28.42 33.77
CA THR A 152 10.56 -28.64 32.47
C THR A 152 9.63 -29.24 31.41
N ILE A 153 8.55 -29.91 31.83
CA ILE A 153 7.53 -30.44 30.92
C ILE A 153 6.39 -29.42 30.74
N LEU A 154 5.83 -28.92 31.84
CA LEU A 154 4.62 -28.09 31.83
C LEU A 154 4.85 -26.73 31.18
N VAL A 155 5.96 -26.05 31.47
CA VAL A 155 6.22 -24.70 30.94
C VAL A 155 6.44 -24.74 29.42
N PRO A 156 7.33 -25.58 28.86
CA PRO A 156 7.46 -25.75 27.42
C PRO A 156 6.18 -26.26 26.75
N GLY A 157 5.45 -27.18 27.39
CA GLY A 157 4.17 -27.69 26.86
C GLY A 157 3.12 -26.58 26.71
N TYR A 158 2.97 -25.75 27.73
CA TYR A 158 2.06 -24.60 27.67
C TYR A 158 2.52 -23.56 26.63
N ALA A 159 3.82 -23.27 26.56
CA ALA A 159 4.38 -22.37 25.57
C ALA A 159 4.15 -22.87 24.12
N HIS A 160 4.24 -24.18 23.88
CA HIS A 160 3.92 -24.76 22.58
C HIS A 160 2.47 -24.48 22.17
N ILE A 161 1.51 -24.68 23.08
CA ILE A 161 0.09 -24.42 22.82
C ILE A 161 -0.13 -22.94 22.47
N LEU A 162 0.48 -22.03 23.23
CA LEU A 162 0.38 -20.59 22.97
C LEU A 162 0.97 -20.21 21.60
N LEU A 163 2.14 -20.75 21.24
CA LEU A 163 2.78 -20.51 19.95
C LEU A 163 1.93 -20.99 18.78
N VAL A 164 1.31 -22.18 18.91
CA VAL A 164 0.41 -22.73 17.88
C VAL A 164 -0.84 -21.85 17.73
N ARG A 165 -1.48 -21.47 18.84
CA ARG A 165 -2.68 -20.60 18.80
C ARG A 165 -2.38 -19.23 18.21
N ALA A 166 -1.28 -18.60 18.62
CA ALA A 166 -0.87 -17.30 18.09
C ALA A 166 -0.61 -17.37 16.58
N ARG A 167 0.03 -18.45 16.12
CA ARG A 167 0.28 -18.68 14.70
C ARG A 167 -1.03 -18.89 13.92
N GLN A 168 -1.94 -19.72 14.44
CA GLN A 168 -3.25 -19.94 13.81
C GLN A 168 -4.07 -18.66 13.71
N ALA A 169 -4.13 -17.87 14.78
CA ALA A 169 -4.82 -16.57 14.78
C ALA A 169 -4.20 -15.60 13.77
N SER A 170 -2.86 -15.56 13.70
CA SER A 170 -2.15 -14.75 12.70
C SER A 170 -2.44 -15.22 11.28
N GLU A 171 -2.42 -16.53 11.02
CA GLU A 171 -2.72 -17.09 9.69
C GLU A 171 -4.18 -16.79 9.30
N GLN A 172 -5.15 -16.98 10.20
CA GLN A 172 -6.56 -16.63 9.98
C GLN A 172 -6.74 -15.14 9.66
N ALA A 173 -6.10 -14.25 10.43
CA ALA A 173 -6.15 -12.82 10.17
C ALA A 173 -5.57 -12.47 8.79
N THR A 174 -4.46 -13.09 8.39
CA THR A 174 -3.87 -12.86 7.06
C THR A 174 -4.73 -13.38 5.92
N VAL A 175 -5.40 -14.52 6.10
CA VAL A 175 -6.33 -15.08 5.10
C VAL A 175 -7.54 -14.16 4.95
N ALA A 176 -8.18 -13.77 6.06
CA ALA A 176 -9.32 -12.87 6.05
C ALA A 176 -8.99 -11.51 5.40
N ASN A 177 -7.80 -10.95 5.67
CA ASN A 177 -7.35 -9.72 5.03
C ASN A 177 -7.19 -9.89 3.52
N ARG A 178 -6.57 -10.98 3.05
CA ARG A 178 -6.40 -11.26 1.62
C ARG A 178 -7.74 -11.48 0.90
N GLU A 179 -8.68 -12.16 1.55
CA GLU A 179 -10.03 -12.35 1.01
C GLU A 179 -10.78 -11.02 0.90
N LYS A 180 -10.71 -10.17 1.94
CA LYS A 180 -11.26 -8.81 1.91
C LYS A 180 -10.67 -7.98 0.78
N GLU A 181 -9.35 -8.02 0.60
CA GLU A 181 -8.67 -7.30 -0.50
C GLU A 181 -9.13 -7.79 -1.88
N ARG A 182 -9.17 -9.10 -2.10
CA ARG A 182 -9.65 -9.68 -3.37
C ARG A 182 -11.09 -9.32 -3.66
N PHE A 183 -11.96 -9.39 -2.65
CA PHE A 183 -13.36 -9.00 -2.77
C PHE A 183 -13.51 -7.53 -3.19
N LEU A 184 -12.75 -6.63 -2.56
CA LEU A 184 -12.78 -5.21 -2.88
C LEU A 184 -12.25 -4.91 -4.29
N ALA A 185 -11.17 -5.58 -4.71
CA ALA A 185 -10.63 -5.43 -6.06
C ALA A 185 -11.61 -5.93 -7.13
N GLN A 186 -12.23 -7.10 -6.91
CA GLN A 186 -13.24 -7.65 -7.82
C GLN A 186 -14.48 -6.73 -7.89
N ALA A 187 -14.99 -6.30 -6.74
CA ALA A 187 -16.13 -5.38 -6.69
C ALA A 187 -15.81 -4.05 -7.40
N SER A 188 -14.59 -3.53 -7.27
CA SER A 188 -14.15 -2.34 -8.02
C SER A 188 -14.27 -2.53 -9.52
N HIS A 189 -13.81 -3.67 -10.01
CA HIS A 189 -13.82 -3.99 -11.43
C HIS A 189 -15.27 -4.08 -11.95
N ASP A 190 -16.07 -4.92 -11.29
CA ASP A 190 -17.44 -5.24 -11.69
C ASP A 190 -18.37 -4.01 -11.63
N LEU A 191 -18.06 -3.02 -10.79
CA LEU A 191 -18.81 -1.76 -10.70
C LEU A 191 -18.30 -0.69 -11.68
N ARG A 192 -17.02 -0.71 -12.06
CA ARG A 192 -16.44 0.28 -12.97
C ARG A 192 -16.92 0.09 -14.41
N GLN A 193 -17.03 -1.14 -14.87
CA GLN A 193 -17.48 -1.48 -16.23
C GLN A 193 -18.87 -0.92 -16.55
N PRO A 194 -19.93 -1.14 -15.75
CA PRO A 194 -21.25 -0.60 -16.05
C PRO A 194 -21.25 0.93 -16.01
N ILE A 195 -20.56 1.57 -15.06
CA ILE A 195 -20.44 3.04 -15.00
C ILE A 195 -19.80 3.61 -16.27
N HIS A 196 -18.72 2.97 -16.74
CA HIS A 196 -18.05 3.36 -17.97
C HIS A 196 -18.99 3.25 -19.18
N SER A 197 -19.67 2.12 -19.34
CA SER A 197 -20.60 1.89 -20.45
C SER A 197 -21.76 2.90 -20.45
N ILE A 198 -22.40 3.14 -19.29
CA ILE A 198 -23.50 4.11 -19.20
C ILE A 198 -22.98 5.52 -19.52
N GLY A 199 -21.77 5.89 -19.07
CA GLY A 199 -21.15 7.17 -19.43
C GLY A 199 -20.96 7.35 -20.94
N MET A 200 -20.51 6.30 -21.63
CA MET A 200 -20.32 6.30 -23.08
C MET A 200 -21.65 6.39 -23.84
N PHE A 201 -22.68 5.65 -23.41
CA PHE A 201 -24.02 5.76 -23.99
C PHE A 201 -24.64 7.15 -23.77
N THR A 202 -24.42 7.74 -22.59
CA THR A 202 -24.90 9.09 -22.27
C THR A 202 -24.23 10.13 -23.16
N ALA A 203 -22.92 10.00 -23.42
CA ALA A 203 -22.20 10.84 -24.37
C ALA A 203 -22.74 10.70 -25.80
N CYS A 204 -23.06 9.47 -26.22
CA CYS A 204 -23.73 9.22 -27.50
C CYS A 204 -25.12 9.88 -27.55
N LEU A 205 -25.95 9.76 -26.51
CA LEU A 205 -27.26 10.42 -26.50
C LEU A 205 -27.12 11.94 -26.58
N ARG A 206 -26.19 12.54 -25.83
CA ARG A 206 -26.01 14.01 -25.78
C ARG A 206 -25.69 14.64 -27.13
N ALA A 207 -24.96 13.91 -27.97
CA ALA A 207 -24.58 14.39 -29.30
C ALA A 207 -25.70 14.26 -30.34
N SER A 208 -26.84 13.63 -30.01
CA SER A 208 -27.97 13.40 -30.94
C SER A 208 -28.85 14.64 -31.08
N PRO A 209 -29.64 14.74 -32.17
CA PRO A 209 -30.62 15.81 -32.32
C PRO A 209 -31.77 15.60 -31.33
N LEU A 210 -31.52 15.99 -30.07
CA LEU A 210 -32.45 15.94 -28.96
C LEU A 210 -33.19 17.28 -28.84
N GLY A 211 -34.46 17.23 -28.42
CA GLY A 211 -35.17 18.40 -27.91
C GLY A 211 -34.55 18.91 -26.60
N GLU A 212 -34.96 20.10 -26.15
CA GLU A 212 -34.42 20.70 -24.92
C GLU A 212 -34.67 19.86 -23.68
N TYR A 213 -35.84 19.22 -23.58
CA TYR A 213 -36.22 18.37 -22.46
C TYR A 213 -35.39 17.09 -22.40
N GLU A 214 -35.22 16.39 -23.53
CA GLU A 214 -34.40 15.18 -23.61
C GLU A 214 -32.92 15.50 -23.35
N ARG A 215 -32.43 16.64 -23.82
CA ARG A 215 -31.06 17.09 -23.53
C ARG A 215 -30.85 17.34 -22.03
N GLN A 216 -31.81 17.98 -21.35
CA GLN A 216 -31.75 18.13 -19.89
C GLN A 216 -31.77 16.79 -19.15
N LEU A 217 -32.56 15.82 -19.59
CA LEU A 217 -32.57 14.47 -18.99
C LEU A 217 -31.22 13.77 -19.15
N VAL A 218 -30.61 13.87 -20.32
CA VAL A 218 -29.28 13.30 -20.58
C VAL A 218 -28.20 13.98 -19.73
N ASP A 219 -28.24 15.31 -19.57
CA ASP A 219 -27.33 16.03 -18.69
C ASP A 219 -27.51 15.64 -17.20
N ASN A 220 -28.74 15.35 -16.78
CA ASN A 220 -29.04 14.84 -15.43
C ASN A 220 -28.49 13.43 -15.20
N ILE A 221 -28.59 12.55 -16.20
CA ILE A 221 -28.04 11.19 -16.15
C ILE A 221 -26.51 11.24 -16.09
N ASP A 222 -25.88 12.06 -16.93
CA ASP A 222 -24.42 12.25 -16.95
C ASP A 222 -23.89 12.71 -15.58
N ARG A 223 -24.57 13.70 -14.97
CA ARG A 223 -24.26 14.18 -13.63
C ARG A 223 -24.42 13.09 -12.56
N SER A 224 -25.50 12.33 -12.60
CA SER A 224 -25.74 11.23 -11.64
C SER A 224 -24.67 10.14 -11.75
N LEU A 225 -24.26 9.81 -12.98
CA LEU A 225 -23.18 8.85 -13.24
C LEU A 225 -21.82 9.37 -12.78
N HIS A 226 -21.54 10.65 -13.00
CA HIS A 226 -20.31 11.27 -12.51
C HIS A 226 -20.24 11.21 -10.98
N ASN A 227 -21.32 11.56 -10.30
CA ASN A 227 -21.42 11.47 -8.84
C ASN A 227 -21.24 10.02 -8.35
N LEU A 228 -21.91 9.06 -9.00
CA LEU A 228 -21.78 7.64 -8.67
C LEU A 228 -20.35 7.12 -8.87
N SER A 229 -19.71 7.48 -9.97
CA SER A 229 -18.31 7.15 -10.27
C SER A 229 -17.36 7.71 -9.22
N GLN A 230 -17.56 8.97 -8.83
CA GLN A 230 -16.76 9.62 -7.79
C GLN A 230 -16.94 8.95 -6.43
N LEU A 231 -18.18 8.56 -6.08
CA LEU A 231 -18.46 7.85 -4.83
C LEU A 231 -17.80 6.47 -4.78
N PHE A 232 -17.88 5.70 -5.87
CA PHE A 232 -17.22 4.40 -5.92
C PHE A 232 -15.70 4.52 -5.85
N ARG A 233 -15.10 5.42 -6.65
CA ARG A 233 -13.68 5.73 -6.54
C ARG A 233 -13.30 6.10 -5.11
N SER A 234 -14.06 7.00 -4.48
CA SER A 234 -13.84 7.43 -3.09
C SER A 234 -13.86 6.27 -2.08
N ILE A 235 -14.83 5.35 -2.18
CA ILE A 235 -14.93 4.19 -1.30
C ILE A 235 -13.73 3.26 -1.52
N LEU A 236 -13.41 2.97 -2.78
CA LEU A 236 -12.33 2.06 -3.15
C LEU A 236 -10.95 2.62 -2.81
N ASP A 237 -10.76 3.93 -2.99
CA ASP A 237 -9.56 4.64 -2.59
C ASP A 237 -9.38 4.50 -1.08
N ILE A 238 -10.40 4.77 -0.25
CA ILE A 238 -10.31 4.59 1.21
C ILE A 238 -9.85 3.17 1.59
N TYR A 239 -10.48 2.15 1.02
CA TYR A 239 -10.12 0.77 1.32
C TYR A 239 -8.71 0.38 0.81
N THR A 240 -8.29 0.92 -0.32
CA THR A 240 -6.95 0.68 -0.89
C THR A 240 -5.88 1.39 -0.07
N LEU A 241 -6.14 2.61 0.36
CA LEU A 241 -5.27 3.40 1.24
C LEU A 241 -5.16 2.78 2.64
N ASP A 242 -6.20 2.10 3.13
CA ASP A 242 -6.20 1.36 4.41
C ASP A 242 -5.33 0.10 4.41
N SER A 243 -5.11 -0.51 3.24
CA SER A 243 -4.23 -1.68 3.12
C SER A 243 -2.74 -1.35 3.28
N GLY A 244 -2.36 -0.06 3.29
CA GLY A 244 -0.97 0.39 3.36
C GLY A 244 -0.15 0.09 2.11
N LYS A 245 -0.79 -0.36 1.02
CA LYS A 245 -0.12 -0.77 -0.23
C LYS A 245 0.10 0.37 -1.22
N VAL A 246 -0.50 1.54 -1.00
CA VAL A 246 -0.32 2.71 -1.87
C VAL A 246 0.99 3.40 -1.50
N SER A 247 2.01 3.23 -2.34
CA SER A 247 3.26 4.00 -2.27
C SER A 247 3.22 5.16 -3.26
N ALA A 248 3.42 6.38 -2.79
CA ALA A 248 3.49 7.55 -3.66
C ALA A 248 4.65 7.43 -4.67
N LYS A 249 4.36 7.62 -5.96
CA LYS A 249 5.39 7.68 -7.00
C LYS A 249 5.64 9.12 -7.37
N SER A 250 6.71 9.66 -6.79
CA SER A 250 7.04 11.06 -6.95
C SER A 250 7.66 11.35 -8.31
N ASP A 251 7.05 12.24 -9.07
CA ASP A 251 7.55 12.74 -10.35
C ASP A 251 7.65 14.28 -10.35
N VAL A 252 8.28 14.88 -11.35
CA VAL A 252 8.41 16.33 -11.47
C VAL A 252 7.19 16.92 -12.17
N VAL A 253 6.34 17.60 -11.40
CA VAL A 253 5.04 18.12 -11.85
C VAL A 253 5.07 19.63 -11.99
N ASN A 254 4.60 20.15 -13.13
CA ASN A 254 4.32 21.58 -13.28
C ASN A 254 2.98 21.92 -12.63
N LEU A 255 3.02 22.64 -11.50
CA LEU A 255 1.80 23.02 -10.77
C LEU A 255 0.86 23.92 -11.58
N GLY A 256 1.40 24.78 -12.45
CA GLY A 256 0.57 25.66 -13.27
C GLY A 256 -0.31 24.89 -14.25
N ASP A 257 0.29 23.94 -14.96
CA ASP A 257 -0.40 23.14 -15.97
C ASP A 257 -1.44 22.23 -15.31
N MET A 258 -1.05 21.53 -14.23
CA MET A 258 -1.95 20.68 -13.45
C MET A 258 -3.18 21.44 -12.93
N LEU A 259 -2.99 22.62 -12.32
CA LEU A 259 -4.09 23.41 -11.78
C LEU A 259 -5.01 23.97 -12.89
N ASN A 260 -4.44 24.38 -14.02
CA ASN A 260 -5.21 24.83 -15.17
C ASN A 260 -6.07 23.69 -15.76
N GLU A 261 -5.50 22.49 -15.87
CA GLU A 261 -6.23 21.32 -16.34
C GLU A 261 -7.41 20.98 -15.42
N ILE A 262 -7.18 20.94 -14.11
CA ILE A 262 -8.25 20.72 -13.11
C ILE A 262 -9.36 21.78 -13.26
N VAL A 263 -9.02 23.05 -13.41
CA VAL A 263 -10.05 24.10 -13.58
C VAL A 263 -10.80 23.98 -14.91
N GLN A 264 -10.12 23.63 -16.00
CA GLN A 264 -10.79 23.35 -17.27
C GLN A 264 -11.80 22.22 -17.14
N GLN A 265 -11.42 21.12 -16.47
CA GLN A 265 -12.30 19.98 -16.22
C GLN A 265 -13.53 20.34 -15.37
N ASN A 266 -13.45 21.34 -14.49
CA ASN A 266 -14.54 21.77 -13.62
C ASN A 266 -15.30 23.01 -14.11
N THR A 267 -14.99 23.53 -15.30
CA THR A 267 -15.61 24.76 -15.82
C THR A 267 -17.12 24.62 -16.01
N ALA A 268 -17.59 23.45 -16.46
CA ALA A 268 -19.02 23.18 -16.56
C ALA A 268 -19.68 23.21 -15.17
N ALA A 269 -19.17 22.41 -14.23
CA ALA A 269 -19.69 22.34 -12.86
C ALA A 269 -19.72 23.71 -12.17
N ALA A 270 -18.69 24.53 -12.38
CA ALA A 270 -18.64 25.89 -11.87
C ALA A 270 -19.73 26.79 -12.47
N ARG A 271 -19.95 26.74 -13.79
CA ARG A 271 -21.03 27.49 -14.46
C ARG A 271 -22.40 27.09 -13.92
N TRP A 272 -22.64 25.80 -13.72
CA TRP A 272 -23.89 25.31 -13.14
C TRP A 272 -24.10 25.79 -11.70
N ALA A 273 -23.03 25.89 -10.92
CA ALA A 273 -23.07 26.42 -9.55
C ALA A 273 -23.05 27.97 -9.47
N GLY A 274 -22.99 28.67 -10.60
CA GLY A 274 -22.83 30.13 -10.64
C GLY A 274 -21.47 30.62 -10.12
N VAL A 275 -20.46 29.75 -10.03
CA VAL A 275 -19.16 30.02 -9.43
C VAL A 275 -18.15 30.46 -10.50
N GLU A 276 -17.45 31.56 -10.23
CA GLU A 276 -16.29 31.97 -11.02
C GLU A 276 -15.01 31.31 -10.49
N LEU A 277 -14.41 30.41 -11.28
CA LEU A 277 -13.11 29.81 -10.96
C LEU A 277 -11.95 30.68 -11.42
N ARG A 278 -11.09 31.09 -10.49
CA ARG A 278 -9.88 31.88 -10.77
C ARG A 278 -8.63 31.11 -10.36
N VAL A 279 -7.71 30.88 -11.29
CA VAL A 279 -6.37 30.32 -11.00
C VAL A 279 -5.35 31.44 -11.11
N ARG A 280 -4.51 31.60 -10.08
CA ARG A 280 -3.33 32.47 -10.20
C ARG A 280 -2.27 31.76 -11.03
N PRO A 281 -1.80 32.36 -12.15
CA PRO A 281 -0.75 31.76 -12.96
C PRO A 281 0.48 31.40 -12.13
N CYS A 282 0.97 30.18 -12.33
CA CYS A 282 2.09 29.64 -11.60
C CYS A 282 3.03 28.95 -12.61
N ARG A 283 4.34 29.18 -12.48
CA ARG A 283 5.38 28.47 -13.23
C ARG A 283 6.36 27.88 -12.22
N ARG A 284 5.90 26.85 -11.51
CA ARG A 284 6.63 26.19 -10.42
C ARG A 284 6.54 24.68 -10.62
N TRP A 285 7.63 23.99 -10.31
CA TRP A 285 7.72 22.55 -10.40
C TRP A 285 7.88 21.98 -9.00
N VAL A 286 7.23 20.84 -8.75
CA VAL A 286 7.33 20.13 -7.48
C VAL A 286 7.62 18.65 -7.73
N ARG A 287 8.30 18.01 -6.79
CA ARG A 287 8.45 16.55 -6.79
C ARG A 287 7.31 15.94 -5.97
N VAL A 288 6.36 15.29 -6.63
CA VAL A 288 5.17 14.71 -6.01
C VAL A 288 4.50 13.71 -6.94
N ASP A 289 3.67 12.83 -6.41
CA ASP A 289 2.76 12.02 -7.24
C ASP A 289 1.65 12.92 -7.81
N ALA A 290 1.64 13.08 -9.14
CA ALA A 290 0.72 13.97 -9.84
C ALA A 290 -0.74 13.55 -9.64
N THR A 291 -1.02 12.25 -9.66
CA THR A 291 -2.38 11.69 -9.60
C THR A 291 -2.96 11.89 -8.20
N LEU A 292 -2.18 11.60 -7.16
CA LEU A 292 -2.60 11.77 -5.78
C LEU A 292 -2.81 13.26 -5.45
N LEU A 293 -1.89 14.14 -5.87
CA LEU A 293 -2.02 15.58 -5.65
C LEU A 293 -3.22 16.18 -6.41
N ALA A 294 -3.42 15.81 -7.67
CA ALA A 294 -4.59 16.23 -8.45
C ALA A 294 -5.89 15.77 -7.80
N THR A 295 -5.93 14.54 -7.27
CA THR A 295 -7.08 14.00 -6.52
C THR A 295 -7.36 14.79 -5.25
N MET A 296 -6.33 15.20 -4.50
CA MET A 296 -6.51 16.09 -3.34
C MET A 296 -7.14 17.43 -3.75
N VAL A 297 -6.57 18.09 -4.75
CA VAL A 297 -7.06 19.41 -5.22
C VAL A 297 -8.48 19.30 -5.79
N GLN A 298 -8.80 18.24 -6.54
CA GLN A 298 -10.13 17.99 -7.07
C GLN A 298 -11.18 17.82 -5.97
N ASN A 299 -10.86 17.06 -4.91
CA ASN A 299 -11.77 16.89 -3.76
C ASN A 299 -12.01 18.20 -3.00
N ILE A 300 -10.97 19.02 -2.85
CA ILE A 300 -11.08 20.34 -2.24
C ILE A 300 -11.94 21.27 -3.12
N LEU A 301 -11.66 21.31 -4.42
CA LEU A 301 -12.39 22.16 -5.38
C LEU A 301 -13.87 21.76 -5.49
N SER A 302 -14.16 20.46 -5.54
CA SER A 302 -15.52 19.94 -5.56
C SER A 302 -16.32 20.39 -4.33
N ASN A 303 -15.69 20.37 -3.14
CA ASN A 303 -16.31 20.93 -1.94
C ASN A 303 -16.54 22.45 -2.04
N ALA A 304 -15.57 23.20 -2.56
CA ALA A 304 -15.72 24.65 -2.74
C ALA A 304 -16.90 24.99 -3.67
N LEU A 305 -17.01 24.34 -4.83
CA LEU A 305 -18.12 24.53 -5.77
C LEU A 305 -19.48 24.21 -5.15
N LYS A 306 -19.52 23.21 -4.26
CA LYS A 306 -20.74 22.71 -3.63
C LYS A 306 -21.22 23.60 -2.48
N TYR A 307 -20.32 24.16 -1.69
CA TYR A 307 -20.64 24.91 -0.46
C TYR A 307 -20.49 26.43 -0.60
N ALA A 308 -20.02 26.91 -1.75
CA ALA A 308 -19.93 28.32 -2.11
C ALA A 308 -20.59 28.63 -3.47
N PRO A 309 -21.85 28.20 -3.72
CA PRO A 309 -22.54 28.57 -4.96
C PRO A 309 -22.60 30.09 -5.10
N GLU A 310 -22.58 30.58 -6.35
CA GLU A 310 -22.62 32.02 -6.71
C GLU A 310 -21.41 32.87 -6.23
N HIS A 311 -20.47 32.28 -5.50
CA HIS A 311 -19.29 32.96 -4.98
C HIS A 311 -18.01 32.54 -5.74
N PRO A 312 -17.04 33.45 -5.95
CA PRO A 312 -15.81 33.11 -6.65
C PRO A 312 -14.93 32.17 -5.80
N VAL A 313 -14.25 31.26 -6.48
CA VAL A 313 -13.24 30.38 -5.87
C VAL A 313 -11.88 30.68 -6.48
N LEU A 314 -10.90 30.94 -5.61
CA LEU A 314 -9.52 31.28 -5.99
C LEU A 314 -8.58 30.13 -5.66
N ILE A 315 -7.81 29.69 -6.65
CA ILE A 315 -6.73 28.72 -6.50
C ILE A 315 -5.39 29.43 -6.70
N GLY A 316 -4.45 29.22 -5.77
CA GLY A 316 -3.14 29.85 -5.86
C GLY A 316 -2.04 29.03 -5.21
N VAL A 317 -0.81 29.29 -5.64
CA VAL A 317 0.40 28.67 -5.11
C VAL A 317 1.26 29.73 -4.42
N ARG A 318 1.75 29.44 -3.22
CA ARG A 318 2.65 30.32 -2.45
C ARG A 318 3.84 29.55 -1.89
N ARG A 319 4.98 30.23 -1.73
CA ARG A 319 6.11 29.71 -0.95
C ARG A 319 5.84 29.89 0.54
N ARG A 320 6.03 28.83 1.33
CA ARG A 320 5.88 28.85 2.79
C ARG A 320 6.76 27.77 3.42
N ASN A 321 7.47 28.11 4.50
CA ASN A 321 8.27 27.17 5.30
C ASN A 321 9.26 26.31 4.48
N GLY A 322 9.94 26.89 3.49
CA GLY A 322 10.94 26.16 2.69
C GLY A 322 10.38 25.28 1.57
N GLY A 323 9.06 25.24 1.37
CA GLY A 323 8.41 24.55 0.25
C GLY A 323 7.31 25.39 -0.40
N LEU A 324 6.56 24.76 -1.30
CA LEU A 324 5.37 25.34 -1.93
C LEU A 324 4.10 24.88 -1.20
N SER A 325 3.08 25.70 -1.29
CA SER A 325 1.74 25.42 -0.78
C SER A 325 0.68 25.78 -1.81
N ILE A 326 -0.31 24.90 -1.97
CA ILE A 326 -1.48 25.13 -2.83
C ILE A 326 -2.64 25.49 -1.92
N SER A 327 -3.28 26.63 -2.15
CA SER A 327 -4.46 27.08 -1.42
C SER A 327 -5.65 27.18 -2.35
N VAL A 328 -6.78 26.60 -1.93
CA VAL A 328 -8.11 26.81 -2.54
C VAL A 328 -8.92 27.63 -1.54
N HIS A 329 -9.36 28.80 -1.97
CA HIS A 329 -10.11 29.77 -1.18
C HIS A 329 -11.50 29.97 -1.77
N ASP A 330 -12.54 29.66 -1.01
CA ASP A 330 -13.93 29.96 -1.33
C ASP A 330 -14.47 31.07 -0.42
N GLN A 331 -15.56 31.73 -0.85
CA GLN A 331 -16.29 32.72 -0.07
C GLN A 331 -17.68 32.21 0.35
N GLY A 332 -17.83 30.90 0.52
CA GLY A 332 -19.10 30.28 0.86
C GLY A 332 -19.54 30.49 2.31
N ARG A 333 -20.47 29.64 2.76
CA ARG A 333 -21.05 29.69 4.11
C ARG A 333 -20.05 29.50 5.25
N GLY A 334 -18.87 28.97 4.96
CA GLY A 334 -17.86 28.63 5.96
C GLY A 334 -18.29 27.49 6.90
N ILE A 335 -17.42 27.16 7.84
CA ILE A 335 -17.55 26.03 8.77
C ILE A 335 -17.46 26.60 10.20
N ALA A 336 -18.40 26.22 11.07
CA ALA A 336 -18.35 26.61 12.47
C ALA A 336 -17.17 25.91 13.19
N ALA A 337 -16.55 26.60 14.16
CA ALA A 337 -15.34 26.13 14.82
C ALA A 337 -15.49 24.75 15.49
N GLU A 338 -16.69 24.42 15.97
CA GLU A 338 -17.01 23.12 16.57
C GLU A 338 -16.95 21.93 15.59
N HIS A 339 -17.11 22.20 14.29
CA HIS A 339 -17.09 21.16 13.25
C HIS A 339 -15.70 20.96 12.65
N LEU A 340 -14.82 21.97 12.69
CA LEU A 340 -13.47 21.91 12.10
C LEU A 340 -12.63 20.69 12.53
N PRO A 341 -12.68 20.20 13.79
CA PRO A 341 -11.94 19.00 14.15
C PRO A 341 -12.45 17.72 13.47
N LYS A 342 -13.72 17.70 13.04
CA LYS A 342 -14.42 16.50 12.55
C LYS A 342 -14.69 16.52 11.04
N VAL A 343 -14.47 17.64 10.34
CA VAL A 343 -14.78 17.74 8.90
C VAL A 343 -13.94 16.82 8.00
N CYS A 344 -12.86 16.26 8.53
CA CYS A 344 -12.05 15.24 7.86
C CYS A 344 -12.36 13.81 8.33
N ASP A 345 -13.36 13.62 9.20
CA ASP A 345 -13.80 12.29 9.63
C ASP A 345 -14.73 11.69 8.57
N GLU A 346 -14.65 10.38 8.40
CA GLU A 346 -15.45 9.66 7.41
C GLU A 346 -16.94 9.76 7.72
N PHE A 347 -17.74 9.96 6.66
CA PHE A 347 -19.20 10.10 6.71
C PHE A 347 -19.70 11.27 7.57
N TYR A 348 -18.81 12.13 8.07
CA TYR A 348 -19.19 13.28 8.87
C TYR A 348 -19.78 14.38 7.98
N ARG A 349 -21.00 14.80 8.32
CA ARG A 349 -21.72 15.87 7.63
C ARG A 349 -22.38 16.81 8.63
N ILE A 350 -22.24 18.10 8.39
CA ILE A 350 -22.98 19.14 9.10
C ILE A 350 -24.40 19.14 8.53
N ARG A 351 -25.39 18.75 9.35
CA ARG A 351 -26.80 18.72 8.93
C ARG A 351 -27.46 20.05 9.31
N HIS A 352 -27.72 20.91 8.32
CA HIS A 352 -28.59 22.08 8.51
C HIS A 352 -30.01 21.81 8.00
N VAL A 353 -31.00 22.46 8.60
CA VAL A 353 -32.44 22.33 8.24
C VAL A 353 -32.73 22.74 6.77
N ARG A 354 -31.84 23.52 6.15
CA ARG A 354 -31.88 23.95 4.73
C ARG A 354 -31.06 23.08 3.77
N ASP A 355 -30.33 22.05 4.23
CA ASP A 355 -29.43 21.22 3.41
C ASP A 355 -30.11 20.03 2.71
N LYS A 356 -31.45 20.06 2.52
CA LYS A 356 -32.18 18.96 1.86
C LYS A 356 -31.68 18.67 0.44
N ASP A 357 -31.02 19.62 -0.22
CA ASP A 357 -30.61 19.53 -1.63
C ASP A 357 -29.09 19.36 -1.85
N VAL A 358 -28.29 19.21 -0.78
CA VAL A 358 -26.82 19.15 -0.89
C VAL A 358 -26.35 17.68 -0.91
N GLU A 359 -26.32 17.04 -2.08
CA GLU A 359 -25.95 15.62 -2.28
C GLU A 359 -24.48 15.32 -2.01
N GLY A 360 -24.13 14.31 -1.19
CA GLY A 360 -22.75 13.81 -1.04
C GLY A 360 -22.51 12.97 0.22
N VAL A 361 -21.56 12.02 0.16
CA VAL A 361 -21.36 10.99 1.20
C VAL A 361 -20.46 11.44 2.36
N GLY A 362 -19.71 12.55 2.22
CA GLY A 362 -18.84 13.07 3.28
C GLY A 362 -17.45 12.44 3.31
N LEU A 363 -16.93 11.98 2.17
CA LEU A 363 -15.63 11.31 2.06
C LEU A 363 -14.51 12.19 1.47
N GLY A 364 -14.85 13.30 0.80
CA GLY A 364 -13.84 14.08 0.06
C GLY A 364 -12.71 14.61 0.94
N LEU A 365 -13.02 15.14 2.12
CA LEU A 365 -12.02 15.67 3.05
C LEU A 365 -11.27 14.58 3.84
N SER A 366 -11.88 13.40 4.05
CA SER A 366 -11.18 12.27 4.66
C SER A 366 -10.17 11.64 3.69
N ILE A 367 -10.49 11.58 2.39
CA ILE A 367 -9.54 11.21 1.32
C ILE A 367 -8.37 12.18 1.28
N VAL A 368 -8.65 13.48 1.28
CA VAL A 368 -7.60 14.51 1.31
C VAL A 368 -6.67 14.32 2.52
N LYS A 369 -7.22 14.08 3.72
CA LYS A 369 -6.44 13.76 4.92
C LYS A 369 -5.59 12.49 4.74
N ARG A 370 -6.12 11.42 4.16
CA ARG A 370 -5.37 10.17 3.95
C ARG A 370 -4.25 10.32 2.92
N LEU A 371 -4.54 10.97 1.79
CA LEU A 371 -3.54 11.27 0.76
C LEU A 371 -2.42 12.15 1.30
N SER A 372 -2.71 13.06 2.23
CA SER A 372 -1.67 13.87 2.86
C SER A 372 -0.66 13.06 3.66
N GLN A 373 -1.10 11.97 4.30
CA GLN A 373 -0.22 11.08 5.05
C GLN A 373 0.69 10.28 4.10
N ILE A 374 0.16 9.87 2.94
CA ILE A 374 0.90 9.09 1.94
C ILE A 374 1.91 9.97 1.17
N LEU A 375 1.53 11.22 0.87
CA LEU A 375 2.42 12.20 0.25
C LEU A 375 3.34 12.90 1.26
N GLU A 376 3.20 12.61 2.54
CA GLU A 376 3.92 13.27 3.65
C GLU A 376 3.79 14.80 3.64
N VAL A 377 2.64 15.31 3.20
CA VAL A 377 2.29 16.74 3.15
C VAL A 377 1.34 17.13 4.29
N GLN A 378 1.34 18.40 4.68
CA GLN A 378 0.44 18.90 5.73
C GLN A 378 -0.77 19.60 5.13
N ILE A 379 -1.95 19.43 5.73
CA ILE A 379 -3.17 20.16 5.35
C ILE A 379 -3.62 21.08 6.48
N THR A 380 -4.03 22.29 6.14
CA THR A 380 -4.72 23.21 7.04
C THR A 380 -6.06 23.62 6.46
N ILE A 381 -7.06 23.77 7.34
CA ILE A 381 -8.40 24.25 6.98
C ILE A 381 -8.71 25.44 7.86
N ASP A 382 -8.70 26.63 7.26
CA ASP A 382 -9.07 27.88 7.90
C ASP A 382 -10.45 28.28 7.40
N SER A 383 -11.46 28.26 8.28
CA SER A 383 -12.82 28.62 7.91
C SER A 383 -13.47 29.49 8.96
N ARG A 384 -14.33 30.40 8.51
CA ARG A 384 -15.15 31.26 9.37
C ARG A 384 -16.55 31.31 8.79
N VAL A 385 -17.55 31.16 9.65
CA VAL A 385 -18.97 31.24 9.25
C VAL A 385 -19.23 32.55 8.49
N ASN A 386 -19.89 32.44 7.33
CA ASN A 386 -20.20 33.53 6.39
C ASN A 386 -18.99 34.31 5.85
N ARG A 387 -17.78 33.74 5.93
CA ARG A 387 -16.54 34.33 5.39
C ARG A 387 -15.81 33.38 4.44
N GLY A 388 -16.34 32.18 4.22
CA GLY A 388 -15.74 31.15 3.37
C GLY A 388 -14.73 30.25 4.08
N THR A 389 -14.15 29.36 3.28
CA THR A 389 -13.15 28.37 3.73
C THR A 389 -11.91 28.44 2.86
N THR A 390 -10.75 28.27 3.50
CA THR A 390 -9.45 28.10 2.83
C THR A 390 -8.90 26.76 3.22
N VAL A 391 -8.67 25.89 2.23
CA VAL A 391 -7.93 24.63 2.44
C VAL A 391 -6.56 24.78 1.79
N THR A 392 -5.51 24.52 2.55
CA THR A 392 -4.13 24.64 2.07
C THR A 392 -3.37 23.34 2.24
N ILE A 393 -2.70 22.90 1.16
CA ILE A 393 -1.75 21.78 1.15
C ILE A 393 -0.34 22.39 1.25
N HIS A 394 0.46 21.97 2.23
CA HIS A 394 1.80 22.47 2.53
C HIS A 394 2.87 21.39 2.34
N GLY A 395 4.14 21.81 2.23
CA GLY A 395 5.28 20.90 2.24
C GLY A 395 5.63 20.31 0.87
N LEU A 396 5.15 20.91 -0.22
CA LEU A 396 5.53 20.47 -1.57
C LEU A 396 6.98 20.89 -1.86
N GLU A 397 7.86 19.92 -2.12
CA GLU A 397 9.26 20.15 -2.46
C GLU A 397 9.37 20.87 -3.80
N GLU A 398 9.85 22.13 -3.82
CA GLU A 398 10.09 22.87 -5.06
C GLU A 398 11.36 22.34 -5.74
N VAL A 399 11.23 21.97 -7.02
CA VAL A 399 12.36 21.50 -7.85
C VAL A 399 12.52 22.39 -9.08
N SER A 400 13.67 22.26 -9.74
CA SER A 400 13.93 22.98 -11.00
C SER A 400 13.12 22.35 -12.15
N ALA A 401 12.76 23.17 -13.13
CA ALA A 401 12.07 22.71 -14.33
C ALA A 401 12.91 21.64 -15.06
N PRO A 402 12.32 20.53 -15.53
CA PRO A 402 12.99 19.61 -16.43
C PRO A 402 13.34 20.32 -17.73
N VAL A 403 14.52 20.04 -18.30
CA VAL A 403 14.88 20.48 -19.64
C VAL A 403 14.16 19.56 -20.64
N GLN A 404 13.00 19.97 -21.15
CA GLN A 404 12.29 19.24 -22.22
C GLN A 404 11.84 20.16 -23.36
N PRO A 405 11.81 19.65 -24.61
CA PRO A 405 11.46 20.42 -25.79
C PRO A 405 9.95 20.72 -25.85
N VAL A 406 9.61 21.92 -26.34
CA VAL A 406 8.25 22.46 -26.41
C VAL A 406 7.35 21.57 -27.29
N ARG A 407 6.35 20.93 -26.68
CA ARG A 407 5.31 20.17 -27.40
C ARG A 407 4.24 21.16 -27.91
N ARG A 408 4.00 21.19 -29.23
CA ARG A 408 2.97 22.01 -29.89
C ARG A 408 1.57 21.40 -29.70
N LYS A 409 0.54 22.27 -29.61
CA LYS A 409 -0.90 21.91 -29.61
C LYS A 409 -1.31 21.20 -30.90
N PRO A 410 -2.15 20.14 -30.87
CA PRO A 410 -2.80 19.62 -32.07
C PRO A 410 -4.03 20.46 -32.47
N LEU A 411 -4.25 20.60 -33.78
CA LEU A 411 -5.37 21.30 -34.41
C LEU A 411 -6.58 20.36 -34.62
N GLY A 412 -7.81 20.92 -34.51
CA GLY A 412 -8.89 20.76 -35.50
C GLY A 412 -9.78 19.51 -35.53
N ASP A 413 -11.10 19.73 -35.48
CA ASP A 413 -12.22 18.76 -35.43
C ASP A 413 -12.42 17.79 -36.64
N SER A 414 -11.53 17.77 -37.65
CA SER A 414 -11.72 17.02 -38.92
C SER A 414 -10.85 15.76 -39.10
N LEU A 415 -10.05 15.38 -38.10
CA LEU A 415 -8.91 14.45 -38.25
C LEU A 415 -9.18 12.99 -37.81
N LEU A 416 -10.42 12.54 -37.65
CA LEU A 416 -10.72 11.12 -37.33
C LEU A 416 -11.64 10.43 -38.35
N LYS A 417 -12.20 11.19 -39.30
CA LYS A 417 -13.08 10.65 -40.34
C LYS A 417 -12.33 9.68 -41.25
N GLY A 418 -12.88 8.48 -41.45
CA GLY A 418 -12.35 7.40 -42.30
C GLY A 418 -11.21 6.58 -41.68
N VAL A 419 -10.87 6.77 -40.40
CA VAL A 419 -9.81 5.98 -39.74
C VAL A 419 -10.36 4.60 -39.37
N ARG A 420 -9.66 3.52 -39.75
CA ARG A 420 -10.03 2.16 -39.37
C ARG A 420 -9.47 1.81 -38.00
N ILE A 421 -10.32 1.57 -37.02
CA ILE A 421 -9.92 1.25 -35.65
C ILE A 421 -10.28 -0.20 -35.34
N CYS A 422 -9.30 -0.97 -34.89
CA CYS A 422 -9.57 -2.28 -34.27
C CYS A 422 -9.74 -2.07 -32.76
N LEU A 423 -10.96 -2.31 -32.27
CA LEU A 423 -11.32 -2.16 -30.85
C LEU A 423 -11.46 -3.55 -30.22
N VAL A 424 -10.67 -3.82 -29.17
CA VAL A 424 -10.67 -5.10 -28.44
C VAL A 424 -10.99 -4.84 -26.98
N GLU A 425 -12.08 -5.40 -26.47
CA GLU A 425 -12.58 -5.21 -25.11
C GLU A 425 -13.39 -6.45 -24.70
N ASP A 426 -13.17 -6.98 -23.50
CA ASP A 426 -13.82 -8.20 -23.01
C ASP A 426 -15.28 -7.96 -22.58
N ASP A 427 -15.59 -6.76 -22.07
CA ASP A 427 -16.95 -6.35 -21.73
C ASP A 427 -17.72 -5.88 -22.97
N ARG A 428 -18.79 -6.63 -23.31
CA ARG A 428 -19.63 -6.34 -24.47
C ARG A 428 -20.30 -4.97 -24.43
N ASN A 429 -20.68 -4.47 -23.25
CA ASN A 429 -21.34 -3.17 -23.12
C ASN A 429 -20.34 -2.02 -23.29
N VAL A 430 -19.11 -2.18 -22.77
CA VAL A 430 -18.02 -1.22 -22.98
C VAL A 430 -17.59 -1.23 -24.45
N LEU A 431 -17.47 -2.41 -25.06
CA LEU A 431 -17.16 -2.60 -26.48
C LEU A 431 -18.16 -1.86 -27.37
N MET A 432 -19.46 -2.10 -27.18
CA MET A 432 -20.50 -1.45 -27.98
C MET A 432 -20.57 0.06 -27.77
N ALA A 433 -20.43 0.53 -26.54
CA ALA A 433 -20.51 1.96 -26.25
C ALA A 433 -19.29 2.73 -26.81
N THR A 434 -18.10 2.13 -26.74
CA THR A 434 -16.87 2.69 -27.31
C THR A 434 -16.92 2.67 -28.84
N ALA A 435 -17.39 1.58 -29.45
CA ALA A 435 -17.58 1.50 -30.90
C ALA A 435 -18.54 2.58 -31.40
N ALA A 436 -19.72 2.73 -30.77
CA ALA A 436 -20.71 3.74 -31.14
C ALA A 436 -20.16 5.17 -31.06
N LEU A 437 -19.31 5.47 -30.07
CA LEU A 437 -18.66 6.77 -29.95
C LEU A 437 -17.66 7.02 -31.10
N LEU A 438 -16.83 6.03 -31.42
CA LEU A 438 -15.81 6.10 -32.47
C LEU A 438 -16.44 6.21 -33.87
N GLU A 439 -17.47 5.42 -34.15
CA GLU A 439 -18.25 5.48 -35.40
C GLU A 439 -18.87 6.86 -35.60
N ARG A 440 -19.36 7.47 -34.51
CA ARG A 440 -19.91 8.82 -34.56
C ARG A 440 -18.86 9.88 -34.88
N TRP A 441 -17.61 9.70 -34.48
CA TRP A 441 -16.49 10.54 -34.92
C TRP A 441 -16.09 10.29 -36.38
N GLY A 442 -16.77 9.37 -37.06
CA GLY A 442 -16.56 9.02 -38.45
C GLY A 442 -15.49 7.95 -38.66
N CYS A 443 -15.10 7.20 -37.62
CA CYS A 443 -14.18 6.08 -37.74
C CYS A 443 -14.88 4.83 -38.27
N GLU A 444 -14.15 3.94 -38.93
CA GLU A 444 -14.61 2.59 -39.27
C GLU A 444 -14.12 1.63 -38.19
N VAL A 445 -15.02 1.06 -37.38
CA VAL A 445 -14.64 0.29 -36.19
C VAL A 445 -14.84 -1.21 -36.44
N GLN A 446 -13.79 -2.00 -36.25
CA GLN A 446 -13.86 -3.45 -36.15
C GLN A 446 -13.76 -3.86 -34.68
N THR A 447 -14.83 -4.42 -34.13
CA THR A 447 -14.92 -4.82 -32.72
C THR A 447 -14.54 -6.29 -32.50
N ALA A 448 -13.85 -6.59 -31.41
CA ALA A 448 -13.53 -7.95 -30.97
C ALA A 448 -13.63 -8.09 -29.44
N LEU A 449 -14.04 -9.27 -28.98
CA LEU A 449 -14.09 -9.61 -27.55
C LEU A 449 -12.78 -10.23 -27.03
N SER A 450 -11.91 -10.69 -27.93
CA SER A 450 -10.63 -11.31 -27.59
C SER A 450 -9.62 -11.14 -28.72
N ALA A 451 -8.35 -11.39 -28.40
CA ALA A 451 -7.22 -11.29 -29.33
C ALA A 451 -7.08 -12.49 -30.29
N GLU A 452 -7.71 -13.62 -29.99
CA GLU A 452 -7.47 -14.87 -30.70
C GLU A 452 -8.04 -14.86 -32.13
N GLY A 453 -7.21 -15.20 -33.12
CA GLY A 453 -7.63 -15.35 -34.52
C GLY A 453 -7.98 -14.04 -35.24
N LEU A 454 -7.64 -12.89 -34.66
CA LEU A 454 -8.03 -11.59 -35.20
C LEU A 454 -7.17 -11.20 -36.42
N THR A 455 -7.80 -11.15 -37.59
CA THR A 455 -7.23 -10.51 -38.78
C THR A 455 -7.98 -9.22 -39.07
N THR A 456 -7.25 -8.11 -39.17
CA THR A 456 -7.83 -6.78 -39.32
C THR A 456 -6.98 -5.94 -40.28
N ASN A 457 -7.60 -5.02 -41.02
CA ASN A 457 -6.91 -4.03 -41.84
C ASN A 457 -7.01 -2.64 -41.18
N CYS A 458 -6.72 -2.56 -39.88
CA CYS A 458 -6.84 -1.32 -39.11
C CYS A 458 -5.62 -0.38 -39.28
N ASP A 459 -5.88 0.87 -38.95
CA ASP A 459 -4.95 1.98 -38.90
C ASP A 459 -4.49 2.29 -37.47
N ILE A 460 -5.32 1.96 -36.48
CA ILE A 460 -5.05 2.10 -35.03
C ILE A 460 -5.66 0.92 -34.29
N ILE A 461 -4.97 0.43 -33.26
CA ILE A 461 -5.47 -0.57 -32.31
C ILE A 461 -5.88 0.14 -31.01
N VAL A 462 -7.06 -0.17 -30.49
CA VAL A 462 -7.51 0.22 -29.15
C VAL A 462 -7.84 -1.07 -28.40
N ALA A 463 -7.07 -1.41 -27.37
CA ALA A 463 -7.24 -2.65 -26.63
C ALA A 463 -7.42 -2.38 -25.13
N ASP A 464 -8.34 -3.09 -24.47
CA ASP A 464 -8.32 -3.19 -23.03
C ASP A 464 -7.05 -3.94 -22.58
N TYR A 465 -6.49 -3.57 -21.44
CA TYR A 465 -5.37 -4.28 -20.85
C TYR A 465 -5.80 -5.66 -20.31
N ASP A 466 -6.98 -5.75 -19.72
CA ASP A 466 -7.50 -6.97 -19.09
C ASP A 466 -8.49 -7.69 -20.04
N LEU A 467 -7.98 -8.50 -20.97
CA LEU A 467 -8.81 -9.25 -21.95
C LEU A 467 -9.22 -10.65 -21.50
N GLY A 468 -9.39 -10.86 -20.19
CA GLY A 468 -9.72 -12.17 -19.60
C GLY A 468 -8.51 -13.02 -19.22
N THR A 469 -8.66 -14.35 -19.22
CA THR A 469 -7.74 -15.28 -18.51
C THR A 469 -6.54 -15.77 -19.32
N THR A 470 -6.52 -15.61 -20.64
CA THR A 470 -5.50 -16.25 -21.52
C THR A 470 -4.57 -15.29 -22.25
N ALA A 471 -4.94 -14.01 -22.40
CA ALA A 471 -4.11 -12.99 -23.05
C ALA A 471 -4.39 -11.60 -22.46
N ASN A 472 -3.35 -10.75 -22.36
CA ASN A 472 -3.51 -9.35 -21.99
C ASN A 472 -3.57 -8.45 -23.25
N GLY A 473 -3.89 -7.17 -23.07
CA GLY A 473 -3.96 -6.19 -24.16
C GLY A 473 -2.66 -6.03 -24.96
N LEU A 474 -1.51 -6.30 -24.34
CA LEU A 474 -0.20 -6.25 -24.99
C LEU A 474 -0.01 -7.42 -25.95
N ASP A 475 -0.32 -8.64 -25.51
CA ASP A 475 -0.26 -9.85 -26.33
C ASP A 475 -1.17 -9.70 -27.56
N CYS A 476 -2.31 -9.03 -27.39
CA CYS A 476 -3.22 -8.68 -28.48
C CYS A 476 -2.58 -7.74 -29.50
N ILE A 477 -1.98 -6.64 -29.03
CA ILE A 477 -1.31 -5.66 -29.89
C ILE A 477 -0.15 -6.31 -30.65
N GLU A 478 0.67 -7.12 -29.98
CA GLU A 478 1.79 -7.84 -30.61
C GLU A 478 1.30 -8.83 -31.67
N SER A 479 0.24 -9.59 -31.37
CA SER A 479 -0.34 -10.55 -32.32
C SER A 479 -0.86 -9.86 -33.59
N ILE A 480 -1.54 -8.72 -33.44
CA ILE A 480 -2.04 -7.93 -34.57
C ILE A 480 -0.86 -7.34 -35.36
N ARG A 481 0.15 -6.77 -34.70
CA ARG A 481 1.35 -6.23 -35.35
C ARG A 481 2.11 -7.31 -36.14
N ALA A 482 2.27 -8.50 -35.57
CA ALA A 482 2.89 -9.64 -36.23
C ALA A 482 2.11 -10.08 -37.48
N ALA A 483 0.78 -10.17 -37.39
CA ALA A 483 -0.07 -10.52 -38.54
C ALA A 483 -0.07 -9.43 -39.64
N ARG A 484 0.14 -8.16 -39.27
CA ARG A 484 0.19 -7.02 -40.20
C ARG A 484 1.55 -6.82 -40.85
N GLY A 485 2.62 -7.28 -40.22
CA GLY A 485 4.00 -7.08 -40.67
C GLY A 485 4.52 -5.66 -40.48
N TRP A 486 3.86 -4.82 -39.66
CA TRP A 486 4.33 -3.48 -39.31
C TRP A 486 3.80 -3.04 -37.94
N ASP A 487 4.46 -2.03 -37.34
CA ASP A 487 4.17 -1.54 -36.00
C ASP A 487 2.94 -0.62 -35.97
N VAL A 488 1.74 -1.22 -36.02
CA VAL A 488 0.48 -0.48 -35.99
C VAL A 488 0.40 0.37 -34.71
N PRO A 489 0.06 1.68 -34.82
CA PRO A 489 -0.12 2.53 -33.65
C PRO A 489 -1.20 1.96 -32.72
N ALA A 490 -0.91 1.90 -31.42
CA ALA A 490 -1.78 1.26 -30.46
C ALA A 490 -2.03 2.13 -29.22
N LEU A 491 -3.23 1.95 -28.66
CA LEU A 491 -3.71 2.57 -27.44
C LEU A 491 -4.21 1.47 -26.50
N ILE A 492 -3.68 1.42 -25.29
CA ILE A 492 -4.20 0.57 -24.22
C ILE A 492 -5.14 1.40 -23.36
N VAL A 493 -6.33 0.86 -23.10
CA VAL A 493 -7.25 1.36 -22.09
C VAL A 493 -7.16 0.40 -20.92
N THR A 494 -7.00 0.89 -19.68
CA THR A 494 -6.77 0.01 -18.53
C THR A 494 -7.56 0.44 -17.31
N GLY A 495 -8.06 -0.53 -16.55
CA GLY A 495 -8.55 -0.31 -15.20
C GLY A 495 -7.46 -0.35 -14.12
N ARG A 496 -6.23 -0.75 -14.46
CA ARG A 496 -5.14 -0.90 -13.51
C ARG A 496 -4.37 0.40 -13.33
N GLU A 497 -3.51 0.44 -12.31
CA GLU A 497 -2.55 1.53 -12.16
C GLU A 497 -1.68 1.65 -13.42
N MET A 498 -1.61 2.85 -14.00
CA MET A 498 -0.93 3.10 -15.27
C MET A 498 0.52 2.61 -15.26
N ASP A 499 1.24 2.73 -14.14
CA ASP A 499 2.64 2.34 -14.07
C ASP A 499 2.86 0.83 -14.15
N VAL A 500 1.94 0.02 -13.60
CA VAL A 500 2.02 -1.45 -13.71
C VAL A 500 1.92 -1.85 -15.17
N VAL A 501 1.06 -1.15 -15.92
CA VAL A 501 0.91 -1.33 -17.35
C VAL A 501 2.14 -0.82 -18.09
N LEU A 502 2.65 0.39 -17.77
CA LEU A 502 3.83 0.99 -18.40
C LEU A 502 5.11 0.17 -18.15
N GLU A 503 5.30 -0.42 -16.98
CA GLU A 503 6.40 -1.35 -16.70
C GLU A 503 6.29 -2.61 -17.57
N SER A 504 5.08 -3.12 -17.76
CA SER A 504 4.80 -4.28 -18.63
C SER A 504 5.06 -3.98 -20.12
N LEU A 505 5.11 -2.71 -20.53
CA LEU A 505 5.35 -2.33 -21.93
C LEU A 505 6.79 -2.58 -22.38
N HIS A 506 7.77 -2.79 -21.47
CA HIS A 506 9.19 -3.02 -21.82
C HIS A 506 9.77 -2.07 -22.91
N GLY A 507 9.29 -0.82 -22.98
CA GLY A 507 9.71 0.16 -23.98
C GLY A 507 8.94 0.15 -25.31
N ALA A 508 7.85 -0.61 -25.43
CA ALA A 508 6.94 -0.54 -26.56
C ALA A 508 6.28 0.85 -26.66
N GLU A 509 6.25 1.43 -27.87
CA GLU A 509 5.59 2.71 -28.12
C GLU A 509 4.05 2.55 -28.17
N VAL A 510 3.44 2.42 -26.99
CA VAL A 510 1.98 2.29 -26.82
C VAL A 510 1.48 3.37 -25.87
N SER A 511 0.42 4.07 -26.26
CA SER A 511 -0.21 5.07 -25.39
C SER A 511 -1.16 4.38 -24.41
N VAL A 512 -1.19 4.78 -23.13
CA VAL A 512 -2.01 4.14 -22.09
C VAL A 512 -3.00 5.14 -21.49
N LEU A 513 -4.27 4.74 -21.33
CA LEU A 513 -5.34 5.53 -20.72
C LEU A 513 -6.06 4.76 -19.62
N SER A 514 -6.49 5.45 -18.56
CA SER A 514 -7.19 4.86 -17.43
C SER A 514 -8.72 4.88 -17.57
N LYS A 515 -9.40 3.79 -17.19
CA LYS A 515 -10.86 3.71 -17.03
C LYS A 515 -11.31 4.32 -15.68
N PRO A 516 -12.53 4.90 -15.59
CA PRO A 516 -13.42 5.27 -16.68
C PRO A 516 -12.85 6.39 -17.55
N LEU A 517 -12.97 6.19 -18.86
CA LEU A 517 -12.39 7.05 -19.88
C LEU A 517 -13.36 8.17 -20.26
N ARG A 518 -12.89 9.40 -20.42
CA ARG A 518 -13.71 10.47 -20.99
C ARG A 518 -13.64 10.46 -22.52
N PRO A 519 -14.74 10.69 -23.24
CA PRO A 519 -14.73 10.84 -24.70
C PRO A 519 -13.68 11.83 -25.23
N SER A 520 -13.47 12.95 -24.53
CA SER A 520 -12.46 13.96 -24.91
C SER A 520 -11.03 13.43 -24.80
N GLU A 521 -10.73 12.62 -23.78
CA GLU A 521 -9.41 12.05 -23.54
C GLU A 521 -9.08 10.99 -24.61
N LEU A 522 -10.04 10.11 -24.91
CA LEU A 522 -9.91 9.15 -26.00
C LEU A 522 -9.65 9.85 -27.34
N ARG A 523 -10.44 10.88 -27.64
CA ARG A 523 -10.33 11.63 -28.90
C ARG A 523 -8.96 12.28 -29.07
N LEU A 524 -8.47 12.97 -28.03
CA LEU A 524 -7.16 13.62 -28.05
C LEU A 524 -6.02 12.63 -28.23
N ASN A 525 -6.09 11.48 -27.56
CA ASN A 525 -5.05 10.46 -27.66
C ASN A 525 -5.05 9.78 -29.03
N LEU A 526 -6.22 9.44 -29.58
CA LEU A 526 -6.34 8.92 -30.93
C LEU A 526 -5.78 9.88 -31.99
N LEU A 527 -6.03 11.18 -31.85
CA LEU A 527 -5.44 12.20 -32.71
C LEU A 527 -3.91 12.22 -32.59
N SER A 528 -3.38 12.16 -31.36
CA SER A 528 -1.93 12.16 -31.12
C SER A 528 -1.24 10.91 -31.69
N VAL A 529 -1.90 9.74 -31.57
CA VAL A 529 -1.41 8.45 -32.07
C VAL A 529 -1.44 8.44 -33.61
N ARG A 530 -2.48 9.04 -34.22
CA ARG A 530 -2.57 9.23 -35.67
C ARG A 530 -1.48 10.16 -36.21
N GLU A 531 -1.22 11.31 -35.56
CA GLU A 531 -0.20 12.26 -36.02
C GLU A 531 1.22 11.65 -36.04
N ARG A 532 1.55 10.76 -35.09
CA ARG A 532 2.84 10.05 -35.09
C ARG A 532 3.04 9.22 -36.36
N ARG A 533 1.98 8.58 -36.87
CA ARG A 533 2.02 7.82 -38.13
C ARG A 533 2.33 8.71 -39.35
N VAL A 534 1.88 9.97 -39.36
CA VAL A 534 2.07 10.88 -40.51
C VAL A 534 3.52 11.39 -40.59
N ASN A 535 4.30 11.32 -39.50
CA ASN A 535 5.66 11.84 -39.41
C ASN A 535 6.77 10.77 -39.44
N VAL A 536 6.42 9.49 -39.63
CA VAL A 536 7.40 8.42 -39.91
C VAL A 536 7.42 8.21 -41.43
N PRO A 537 8.58 8.37 -42.09
CA PRO A 537 8.69 8.34 -43.55
C PRO A 537 8.35 6.97 -44.17
#